data_AF-A0A958A581-F1
#
_entry.id   AF-A0A958A581-F1
#
_cell.length_a   1.000
_cell.length_b   1.000
_cell.length_c   1.000
_cell.angle_alpha   90.00
_cell.angle_beta   90.00
_cell.angle_gamma   90.00
#
_symmetry.space_group_name_H-M   'P 1'
#
loop_
_entity.id
_entity.type
_entity.pdbx_description
1 polymer ?
#
loop_
_entity_poly.entity_id
_entity_poly.type
_entity_poly.pdbx_seq_one_letter_code
_entity_poly.pdbx_strand_id
1 'polypeptide(L)'
;MLNPAPDTQIALDKAVGGVQAHKGSWVALSLRERITILDEIGRDIKTIADGWVAAGLSAKGLRPNSFGEGEEWLALATIYRQVRLLRQALIEIERDGKPRIPGPITTRPDGQVVVRVFPQDLIDRIMLPGVQADVWLEPGVEPAEVAPGQAAFYRNQPAAGKVVLVLGAGNNAALVPGDFLYKLFVEGKVVVLKPNPVNAYLGPLIEQGFRALVQRGFLQIVYGGAEVGRYLCRHPAVDEIHM
;
A
#
# COMPACT_ATOMS: atom_id res chain seq x y z
N MET A 1 3.01 10.18 -30.99
CA MET A 1 2.81 10.76 -29.64
C MET A 1 4.15 10.79 -28.90
N LEU A 2 4.53 11.94 -28.37
CA LEU A 2 5.91 12.24 -27.94
C LEU A 2 6.24 11.64 -26.57
N ASN A 3 7.45 11.11 -26.40
CA ASN A 3 8.00 10.75 -25.09
C ASN A 3 8.26 12.02 -24.25
N PRO A 4 8.48 11.92 -22.93
CA PRO A 4 8.95 13.06 -22.13
C PRO A 4 10.22 13.67 -22.72
N ALA A 5 10.53 14.93 -22.37
CA ALA A 5 11.78 15.55 -22.77
C ALA A 5 12.99 14.72 -22.29
N PRO A 6 14.15 14.74 -22.99
CA PRO A 6 15.32 13.94 -22.62
C PRO A 6 15.75 14.10 -21.14
N ASP A 7 15.76 15.33 -20.62
CA ASP A 7 16.11 15.59 -19.21
C ASP A 7 15.11 14.93 -18.25
N THR A 8 13.82 14.89 -18.62
CA THR A 8 12.79 14.17 -17.86
C THR A 8 13.03 12.65 -17.92
N GLN A 9 13.40 12.10 -19.08
CA GLN A 9 13.72 10.67 -19.21
C GLN A 9 14.90 10.30 -18.31
N ILE A 10 15.97 11.10 -18.31
CA ILE A 10 17.14 10.90 -17.44
C ILE A 10 16.75 10.93 -15.96
N ALA A 11 15.88 11.86 -15.55
CA ALA A 11 15.40 11.93 -14.18
C ALA A 11 14.55 10.70 -13.80
N LEU A 12 13.70 10.21 -14.71
CA LEU A 12 12.90 9.01 -14.51
C LEU A 12 13.78 7.76 -14.42
N ASP A 13 14.77 7.60 -15.31
CA ASP A 13 15.70 6.47 -15.29
C ASP A 13 16.48 6.45 -13.97
N LYS A 14 16.93 7.61 -13.48
CA LYS A 14 17.58 7.74 -12.17
C LYS A 14 16.64 7.33 -11.03
N ALA A 15 15.38 7.76 -11.07
CA ALA A 15 14.38 7.41 -10.06
C ALA A 15 14.09 5.90 -10.03
N VAL A 16 13.90 5.28 -11.21
CA VAL A 16 13.69 3.82 -11.30
C VAL A 16 14.96 3.06 -10.88
N GLY A 17 16.13 3.50 -11.33
CA GLY A 17 17.42 2.92 -10.94
C GLY A 17 17.67 2.99 -9.43
N GLY A 18 17.24 4.08 -8.79
CA GLY A 18 17.31 4.27 -7.34
C GLY A 18 16.57 3.17 -6.57
N VAL A 19 15.30 2.91 -6.92
CA VAL A 19 14.55 1.82 -6.26
C VAL A 19 15.04 0.44 -6.68
N GLN A 20 15.41 0.25 -7.95
CA GLN A 20 15.93 -1.01 -8.47
C GLN A 20 17.16 -1.47 -7.70
N ALA A 21 18.07 -0.55 -7.37
CA ALA A 21 19.27 -0.85 -6.58
C ALA A 21 18.96 -1.38 -5.17
N HIS A 22 17.80 -1.03 -4.60
CA HIS A 22 17.41 -1.40 -3.24
C HIS A 22 16.46 -2.59 -3.17
N LYS A 23 16.03 -3.16 -4.31
CA LYS A 23 15.05 -4.25 -4.33
C LYS A 23 15.52 -5.52 -3.61
N GLY A 24 16.81 -5.84 -3.69
CA GLY A 24 17.40 -6.96 -2.94
C GLY A 24 17.40 -6.71 -1.43
N SER A 25 17.80 -5.51 -1.01
CA SER A 25 17.79 -5.10 0.40
C SER A 25 16.38 -5.10 0.99
N TRP A 26 15.37 -4.66 0.22
CA TRP A 26 13.97 -4.71 0.67
C TRP A 26 13.56 -6.14 0.99
N VAL A 27 13.86 -7.11 0.11
CA VAL A 27 13.51 -8.51 0.36
C VAL A 27 14.25 -9.03 1.58
N ALA A 28 15.54 -8.72 1.74
CA ALA A 28 16.37 -9.20 2.85
C ALA A 28 16.00 -8.66 4.25
N LEU A 29 15.15 -7.62 4.35
CA LEU A 29 14.73 -7.09 5.65
C LEU A 29 14.03 -8.14 6.51
N SER A 30 14.42 -8.18 7.77
CA SER A 30 13.75 -8.94 8.82
C SER A 30 12.34 -8.39 9.10
N LEU A 31 11.50 -9.21 9.73
CA LEU A 31 10.17 -8.79 10.18
C LEU A 31 10.24 -7.58 11.13
N ARG A 32 11.24 -7.55 12.02
CA ARG A 32 11.43 -6.45 12.98
C ARG A 32 11.76 -5.13 12.30
N GLU A 33 12.60 -5.15 11.26
CA GLU A 33 12.91 -3.94 10.49
C GLU A 33 11.68 -3.42 9.75
N ARG A 34 10.87 -4.31 9.18
CA ARG A 34 9.59 -3.95 8.54
C ARG A 34 8.59 -3.36 9.54
N ILE A 35 8.47 -3.97 10.72
CA ILE A 35 7.65 -3.45 11.82
C ILE A 35 8.14 -2.05 12.24
N THR A 36 9.45 -1.85 12.37
CA THR A 36 10.05 -0.56 12.69
C THR A 36 9.70 0.51 11.64
N ILE A 37 9.76 0.16 10.36
CA ILE A 37 9.35 1.05 9.26
C ILE A 37 7.87 1.44 9.40
N LEU A 38 6.98 0.48 9.70
CA LEU A 38 5.55 0.78 9.91
C LEU A 38 5.30 1.64 11.16
N ASP A 39 6.11 1.48 12.22
CA ASP A 39 6.08 2.33 13.41
C ASP A 39 6.56 3.76 13.15
N GLU A 40 7.56 3.95 12.27
CA GLU A 40 7.96 5.26 11.77
C GLU A 40 6.84 5.90 10.95
N ILE A 41 6.30 5.19 9.96
CA ILE A 41 5.18 5.67 9.12
C ILE A 41 3.98 6.06 9.98
N GLY A 42 3.59 5.22 10.96
CA GLY A 42 2.46 5.50 11.83
C GLY A 42 2.62 6.76 12.70
N ARG A 43 3.87 7.17 13.00
CA ARG A 43 4.17 8.45 13.66
C ARG A 43 4.17 9.60 12.66
N ASP A 44 4.83 9.43 11.52
CA ASP A 44 5.03 10.50 10.53
C ASP A 44 3.71 10.92 9.86
N ILE A 45 2.79 9.98 9.57
CA ILE A 45 1.46 10.32 9.05
C ILE A 45 0.73 11.29 10.00
N LYS A 46 0.95 11.20 11.33
CA LYS A 46 0.26 12.10 12.30
C LYS A 46 0.71 13.53 12.14
N THR A 47 1.96 13.72 11.73
CA THR A 47 2.54 15.05 11.55
C THR A 47 2.03 15.75 10.29
N ILE A 48 1.50 15.00 9.32
CA ILE A 48 1.01 15.55 8.05
C ILE A 48 -0.51 15.60 7.95
N ALA A 49 -1.24 15.10 8.95
CA ALA A 49 -2.69 14.91 8.87
C ALA A 49 -3.44 16.21 8.55
N ASP A 50 -3.20 17.27 9.33
CA ASP A 50 -3.84 18.58 9.10
C ASP A 50 -3.44 19.17 7.73
N GLY A 51 -2.17 19.04 7.34
CA GLY A 51 -1.67 19.51 6.05
C GLY A 51 -2.32 18.76 4.88
N TRP A 52 -2.54 17.46 5.02
CA TRP A 52 -3.23 16.63 4.03
C TRP A 52 -4.68 17.06 3.87
N VAL A 53 -5.41 17.22 4.97
CA VAL A 53 -6.80 17.66 4.93
C VAL A 53 -6.90 19.04 4.29
N ALA A 54 -6.08 20.00 4.73
CA ALA A 54 -6.07 21.35 4.17
C ALA A 54 -5.74 21.35 2.66
N ALA A 55 -4.76 20.56 2.23
CA ALA A 55 -4.40 20.44 0.83
C ALA A 55 -5.53 19.80 0.00
N GLY A 56 -6.19 18.75 0.53
CA GLY A 56 -7.34 18.12 -0.09
C GLY A 56 -8.53 19.07 -0.25
N LEU A 57 -8.87 19.83 0.78
CA LEU A 57 -9.93 20.83 0.72
C LEU A 57 -9.62 21.91 -0.31
N SER A 58 -8.40 22.43 -0.30
CA SER A 58 -7.96 23.46 -1.24
C SER A 58 -8.02 22.97 -2.69
N ALA A 59 -7.47 21.79 -2.99
CA ALA A 59 -7.44 21.23 -4.34
C ALA A 59 -8.85 20.93 -4.89
N LYS A 60 -9.79 20.57 -4.02
CA LYS A 60 -11.17 20.24 -4.38
C LYS A 60 -12.13 21.44 -4.31
N GLY A 61 -11.66 22.62 -3.90
CA GLY A 61 -12.50 23.81 -3.73
C GLY A 61 -13.56 23.65 -2.62
N LEU A 62 -13.26 22.84 -1.60
CA LEU A 62 -14.16 22.51 -0.50
C LEU A 62 -13.94 23.44 0.69
N ARG A 63 -14.96 23.55 1.55
CA ARG A 63 -14.90 24.37 2.76
C ARG A 63 -14.54 23.52 3.98
N PRO A 64 -13.87 24.09 5.00
CA PRO A 64 -13.79 23.48 6.32
C PRO A 64 -15.19 23.26 6.94
N ASN A 65 -15.27 22.36 7.91
CA ASN A 65 -16.47 21.88 8.58
C ASN A 65 -17.55 21.40 7.59
N SER A 66 -17.14 20.72 6.53
CA SER A 66 -18.03 20.19 5.50
C SER A 66 -17.93 18.66 5.40
N PHE A 67 -18.88 18.06 4.68
CA PHE A 67 -18.84 16.63 4.36
C PHE A 67 -17.51 16.23 3.69
N GLY A 68 -17.02 17.05 2.77
CA GLY A 68 -15.78 16.76 2.05
C GLY A 68 -14.53 16.84 2.93
N GLU A 69 -14.56 17.60 4.03
CA GLU A 69 -13.51 17.50 5.06
C GLU A 69 -13.54 16.15 5.77
N GLY A 70 -14.74 15.65 6.09
CA GLY A 70 -14.92 14.31 6.63
C GLY A 70 -14.36 13.22 5.72
N GLU A 71 -14.48 13.36 4.40
CA GLU A 71 -13.88 12.43 3.43
C GLU A 71 -12.34 12.41 3.49
N GLU A 72 -11.68 13.56 3.64
CA GLU A 72 -10.22 13.63 3.80
C GLU A 72 -9.75 13.00 5.11
N TRP A 73 -10.48 13.26 6.21
CA TRP A 73 -10.21 12.60 7.50
C TRP A 73 -10.41 11.09 7.44
N LEU A 74 -11.45 10.63 6.73
CA LEU A 74 -11.70 9.21 6.52
C LEU A 74 -10.58 8.56 5.68
N ALA A 75 -10.05 9.27 4.68
CA ALA A 75 -8.92 8.80 3.90
C ALA A 75 -7.69 8.56 4.80
N LEU A 76 -7.32 9.53 5.65
CA LEU A 76 -6.24 9.38 6.62
C LEU A 76 -6.50 8.23 7.61
N ALA A 77 -7.70 8.15 8.18
CA ALA A 77 -8.09 7.07 9.09
C ALA A 77 -7.93 5.69 8.43
N THR A 78 -8.27 5.59 7.14
CA THR A 78 -8.08 4.36 6.35
C THR A 78 -6.60 4.02 6.18
N ILE A 79 -5.75 5.01 5.87
CA ILE A 79 -4.30 4.81 5.77
C ILE A 79 -3.71 4.35 7.10
N TYR A 80 -4.08 4.98 8.23
CA TYR A 80 -3.66 4.53 9.56
C TYR A 80 -4.08 3.11 9.86
N ARG A 81 -5.33 2.78 9.54
CA ARG A 81 -5.85 1.42 9.74
C ARG A 81 -5.02 0.41 8.94
N GLN A 82 -4.66 0.72 7.69
CA GLN A 82 -3.80 -0.14 6.87
C GLN A 82 -2.42 -0.36 7.50
N VAL A 83 -1.74 0.72 7.90
CA VAL A 83 -0.42 0.64 8.56
C VAL A 83 -0.49 -0.20 9.84
N ARG A 84 -1.51 0.04 10.67
CA ARG A 84 -1.75 -0.68 11.91
C ARG A 84 -1.99 -2.17 11.69
N LEU A 85 -2.81 -2.53 10.70
CA LEU A 85 -3.11 -3.92 10.39
C LEU A 85 -1.92 -4.67 9.77
N LEU A 86 -1.17 -4.02 8.88
CA LEU A 86 0.08 -4.58 8.36
C LEU A 86 1.06 -4.86 9.50
N ARG A 87 1.24 -3.88 10.39
CA ARG A 87 2.12 -4.02 11.56
C ARG A 87 1.70 -5.20 12.43
N GLN A 88 0.41 -5.30 12.74
CA GLN A 88 -0.14 -6.38 13.55
C GLN A 88 0.07 -7.75 12.87
N ALA A 89 -0.16 -7.84 11.55
CA ALA A 89 0.06 -9.06 10.80
C ALA A 89 1.53 -9.50 10.83
N LEU A 90 2.49 -8.56 10.73
CA LEU A 90 3.92 -8.89 10.82
C LEU A 90 4.33 -9.41 12.20
N ILE A 91 3.75 -8.85 13.27
CA ILE A 91 3.97 -9.33 14.65
C ILE A 91 3.43 -10.76 14.80
N GLU A 92 2.25 -11.04 14.24
CA GLU A 92 1.66 -12.39 14.28
C GLU A 92 2.44 -13.38 13.42
N ILE A 93 2.98 -12.95 12.28
CA ILE A 93 3.90 -13.77 11.48
C ILE A 93 5.18 -14.08 12.26
N GLU A 94 5.76 -13.08 12.95
CA GLU A 94 6.96 -13.30 13.78
C GLU A 94 6.70 -14.29 14.91
N ARG A 95 5.53 -14.21 15.56
CA ARG A 95 5.18 -15.06 16.71
C ARG A 95 4.70 -16.45 16.31
N ASP A 96 3.81 -16.53 15.32
CA ASP A 96 3.00 -17.72 15.01
C ASP A 96 3.24 -18.27 13.59
N GLY A 97 4.09 -17.61 12.79
CA GLY A 97 4.34 -17.96 11.38
C GLY A 97 3.18 -17.65 10.43
N LYS A 98 2.11 -17.01 10.91
CA LYS A 98 0.95 -16.59 10.10
C LYS A 98 0.14 -15.48 10.80
N PRO A 99 -0.56 -14.63 10.03
CA PRO A 99 -1.57 -13.73 10.59
C PRO A 99 -2.75 -14.51 11.16
N ARG A 100 -3.40 -13.91 12.16
CA ARG A 100 -4.62 -14.41 12.77
C ARG A 100 -5.82 -14.12 11.87
N ILE A 101 -6.69 -15.12 11.72
CA ILE A 101 -8.01 -14.96 11.13
C ILE A 101 -8.99 -14.59 12.26
N PRO A 102 -9.72 -13.47 12.18
CA PRO A 102 -10.48 -12.95 13.33
C PRO A 102 -11.80 -13.68 13.59
N GLY A 103 -12.34 -14.39 12.60
CA GLY A 103 -13.62 -15.10 12.71
C GLY A 103 -13.56 -16.54 12.21
N PRO A 104 -14.73 -17.18 12.05
CA PRO A 104 -14.80 -18.58 11.65
C PRO A 104 -14.33 -18.81 10.22
N ILE A 105 -13.82 -20.02 10.00
CA ILE A 105 -13.66 -20.64 8.68
C ILE A 105 -14.80 -21.63 8.55
N THR A 106 -15.65 -21.47 7.55
CA THR A 106 -16.81 -22.35 7.30
C THR A 106 -16.76 -22.89 5.88
N THR A 107 -17.43 -24.02 5.67
CA THR A 107 -17.62 -24.61 4.34
C THR A 107 -19.09 -24.49 3.97
N ARG A 108 -19.36 -23.98 2.77
CA ARG A 108 -20.71 -23.86 2.22
C ARG A 108 -21.23 -25.20 1.70
N PRO A 109 -22.54 -25.34 1.44
CA PRO A 109 -23.10 -26.58 0.90
C PRO A 109 -22.52 -27.00 -0.47
N ASP A 110 -21.99 -26.05 -1.24
CA ASP A 110 -21.31 -26.29 -2.52
C ASP A 110 -19.83 -26.68 -2.37
N GLY A 111 -19.35 -26.83 -1.13
CA GLY A 111 -17.96 -27.18 -0.81
C GLY A 111 -17.00 -25.99 -0.75
N GLN A 112 -17.45 -24.76 -1.08
CA GLN A 112 -16.57 -23.60 -1.07
C GLN A 112 -16.25 -23.13 0.36
N VAL A 113 -14.97 -22.83 0.62
CA VAL A 113 -14.51 -22.32 1.92
C VAL A 113 -14.71 -20.81 2.03
N VAL A 114 -15.26 -20.37 3.16
CA VAL A 114 -15.55 -18.98 3.49
C VAL A 114 -14.81 -18.62 4.77
N VAL A 115 -14.09 -17.49 4.74
CA VAL A 115 -13.29 -17.00 5.85
C VAL A 115 -13.79 -15.63 6.30
N ARG A 116 -14.18 -15.52 7.57
CA ARG A 116 -14.54 -14.23 8.17
C ARG A 116 -13.29 -13.40 8.46
N VAL A 117 -13.13 -12.30 7.72
CA VAL A 117 -11.92 -11.43 7.78
C VAL A 117 -12.17 -10.06 8.43
N PHE A 118 -13.42 -9.69 8.70
CA PHE A 118 -13.79 -8.46 9.39
C PHE A 118 -14.97 -8.71 10.34
N PRO A 119 -14.99 -8.13 11.56
CA PRO A 119 -14.04 -7.16 12.13
C PRO A 119 -12.75 -7.80 12.67
N GLN A 120 -11.60 -7.11 12.57
CA GLN A 120 -10.31 -7.61 13.08
C GLN A 120 -10.12 -7.39 14.58
N ASP A 121 -10.66 -6.30 15.12
CA ASP A 121 -10.46 -5.90 16.51
C ASP A 121 -11.67 -5.14 17.07
N LEU A 122 -11.53 -4.63 18.31
CA LEU A 122 -12.58 -3.85 18.96
C LEU A 122 -12.83 -2.50 18.28
N ILE A 123 -11.80 -1.87 17.71
CA ILE A 123 -11.94 -0.58 17.01
C ILE A 123 -12.81 -0.78 15.78
N ASP A 124 -12.57 -1.84 15.01
CA ASP A 124 -13.40 -2.20 13.85
C ASP A 124 -14.88 -2.41 14.23
N ARG A 125 -15.14 -3.09 15.35
CA ARG A 125 -16.52 -3.30 15.86
C ARG A 125 -17.21 -2.02 16.28
N ILE A 126 -16.47 -1.06 16.84
CA ILE A 126 -17.01 0.24 17.26
C ILE A 126 -17.26 1.14 16.04
N MET A 127 -16.33 1.16 15.08
CA MET A 127 -16.40 2.05 13.92
C MET A 127 -17.44 1.61 12.88
N LEU A 128 -17.62 0.30 12.71
CA LEU A 128 -18.56 -0.27 11.74
C LEU A 128 -19.46 -1.33 12.43
N PRO A 129 -20.34 -0.90 13.35
CA PRO A 129 -21.17 -1.82 14.11
C PRO A 129 -22.09 -2.62 13.19
N GLY A 130 -22.14 -3.94 13.40
CA GLY A 130 -22.96 -4.86 12.61
C GLY A 130 -22.38 -5.24 11.24
N VAL A 131 -21.26 -4.64 10.82
CA VAL A 131 -20.62 -4.98 9.55
C VAL A 131 -19.73 -6.21 9.70
N GLN A 132 -19.83 -7.12 8.73
CA GLN A 132 -19.01 -8.33 8.63
C GLN A 132 -18.53 -8.45 7.19
N ALA A 133 -17.31 -8.97 6.99
CA ALA A 133 -16.79 -9.28 5.67
C ALA A 133 -16.26 -10.70 5.62
N ASP A 134 -16.70 -11.43 4.60
CA ASP A 134 -16.34 -12.81 4.32
C ASP A 134 -15.56 -12.86 2.99
N VAL A 135 -14.45 -13.59 2.97
CA VAL A 135 -13.72 -13.91 1.74
C VAL A 135 -14.10 -15.33 1.34
N TRP A 136 -14.57 -15.50 0.12
CA TRP A 136 -14.86 -16.80 -0.47
C TRP A 136 -13.63 -17.24 -1.24
N LEU A 137 -13.05 -18.37 -0.85
CA LEU A 137 -11.84 -18.88 -1.48
C LEU A 137 -12.17 -19.53 -2.81
N GLU A 138 -11.16 -19.67 -3.67
CA GLU A 138 -11.30 -20.37 -4.95
C GLU A 138 -11.85 -21.79 -4.73
N PRO A 139 -12.74 -22.29 -5.61
CA PRO A 139 -13.24 -23.66 -5.51
C PRO A 139 -12.09 -24.68 -5.48
N GLY A 140 -12.15 -25.62 -4.54
CA GLY A 140 -11.13 -26.66 -4.35
C GLY A 140 -10.10 -26.38 -3.26
N VAL A 141 -10.10 -25.18 -2.67
CA VAL A 141 -9.30 -24.90 -1.46
C VAL A 141 -9.95 -25.56 -0.25
N GLU A 142 -9.20 -26.40 0.46
CA GLU A 142 -9.65 -27.08 1.68
C GLU A 142 -9.46 -26.20 2.93
N PRO A 143 -10.29 -26.33 3.99
CA PRO A 143 -10.15 -25.55 5.23
C PRO A 143 -8.75 -25.64 5.86
N ALA A 144 -8.08 -26.78 5.72
CA ALA A 144 -6.73 -27.00 6.22
C ALA A 144 -5.66 -26.18 5.48
N GLU A 145 -5.93 -25.75 4.26
CA GLU A 145 -5.01 -25.01 3.38
C GLU A 145 -5.09 -23.49 3.59
N VAL A 146 -6.15 -23.00 4.24
CA VAL A 146 -6.35 -21.56 4.50
C VAL A 146 -5.17 -20.96 5.27
N ALA A 147 -4.78 -21.57 6.39
CA ALA A 147 -3.70 -21.03 7.22
C ALA A 147 -2.31 -21.12 6.53
N PRO A 148 -1.93 -22.26 5.91
CA PRO A 148 -0.71 -22.35 5.11
C PRO A 148 -0.63 -21.40 3.91
N GLY A 149 -1.77 -21.05 3.29
CA GLY A 149 -1.84 -20.12 2.16
C GLY A 149 -1.65 -18.64 2.51
N GLN A 150 -1.70 -18.28 3.80
CA GLN A 150 -1.48 -16.88 4.23
C GLN A 150 0.00 -16.49 4.22
N ALA A 151 0.27 -15.19 4.07
CA ALA A 151 1.60 -14.61 4.19
C ALA A 151 2.64 -15.26 3.26
N ALA A 152 2.22 -15.60 2.04
CA ALA A 152 3.03 -16.33 1.05
C ALA A 152 4.44 -15.73 0.85
N PHE A 153 4.55 -14.39 0.76
CA PHE A 153 5.85 -13.71 0.65
C PHE A 153 6.79 -14.01 1.83
N TYR A 154 6.27 -14.04 3.06
CA TYR A 154 7.06 -14.27 4.26
C TYR A 154 7.40 -15.76 4.48
N ARG A 155 6.59 -16.66 3.92
CA ARG A 155 6.86 -18.12 3.95
C ARG A 155 7.84 -18.53 2.87
N ASN A 156 7.70 -17.94 1.68
CA ASN A 156 8.42 -18.29 0.47
C ASN A 156 9.16 -17.07 -0.06
N GLN A 157 10.13 -16.58 0.73
CA GLN A 157 10.83 -15.34 0.42
C GLN A 157 11.62 -15.51 -0.89
N PRO A 158 11.39 -14.66 -1.90
CA PRO A 158 12.03 -14.81 -3.20
C PRO A 158 13.53 -14.52 -3.12
N ALA A 159 14.32 -15.15 -3.99
CA ALA A 159 15.76 -14.90 -4.07
C ALA A 159 16.11 -13.49 -4.59
N ALA A 160 15.19 -12.84 -5.31
CA ALA A 160 15.39 -11.52 -5.89
C ALA A 160 14.16 -10.64 -5.70
N GLY A 161 14.39 -9.37 -5.36
CA GLY A 161 13.34 -8.35 -5.32
C GLY A 161 12.89 -7.91 -6.71
N LYS A 162 11.70 -7.31 -6.76
CA LYS A 162 11.08 -6.76 -7.97
C LYS A 162 10.75 -5.28 -7.79
N VAL A 163 10.75 -4.55 -8.89
CA VAL A 163 10.28 -3.17 -8.99
C VAL A 163 8.88 -3.18 -9.57
N VAL A 164 7.94 -2.53 -8.89
CA VAL A 164 6.58 -2.31 -9.42
C VAL A 164 6.36 -0.82 -9.66
N LEU A 165 5.75 -0.52 -10.81
CA LEU A 165 5.19 0.79 -11.10
C LEU A 165 3.75 0.83 -10.60
N VAL A 166 3.45 1.73 -9.66
CA VAL A 166 2.09 2.02 -9.22
C VAL A 166 1.60 3.28 -9.92
N LEU A 167 0.58 3.15 -10.76
CA LEU A 167 -0.12 4.26 -11.41
C LEU A 167 -1.28 4.72 -10.51
N GLY A 168 -0.97 5.60 -9.56
CA GLY A 168 -1.91 5.98 -8.52
C GLY A 168 -3.15 6.70 -9.04
N ALA A 169 -4.34 6.17 -8.75
CA ALA A 169 -5.60 6.74 -9.19
C ALA A 169 -5.89 8.14 -8.61
N GLY A 170 -6.68 8.93 -9.36
CA GLY A 170 -7.02 10.32 -9.01
C GLY A 170 -8.28 10.49 -8.17
N ASN A 171 -9.08 9.44 -7.99
CA ASN A 171 -10.44 9.51 -7.45
C ASN A 171 -10.52 9.46 -5.92
N ASN A 172 -9.59 8.78 -5.24
CA ASN A 172 -9.59 8.67 -3.78
C ASN A 172 -8.16 8.67 -3.22
N ALA A 173 -7.91 9.58 -2.29
CA ALA A 173 -6.59 9.87 -1.74
C ALA A 173 -5.99 8.70 -0.93
N ALA A 174 -6.81 7.82 -0.35
CA ALA A 174 -6.35 6.68 0.43
C ALA A 174 -5.97 5.45 -0.41
N LEU A 175 -6.44 5.37 -1.67
CA LEU A 175 -6.14 4.25 -2.55
C LEU A 175 -4.64 4.16 -2.83
N VAL A 176 -4.01 5.29 -3.14
CA VAL A 176 -2.60 5.33 -3.52
C VAL A 176 -1.68 4.78 -2.43
N PRO A 177 -1.80 5.20 -1.15
CA PRO A 177 -1.09 4.52 -0.07
C PRO A 177 -1.42 3.05 0.11
N GLY A 178 -2.69 2.66 -0.04
CA GLY A 178 -3.07 1.25 0.05
C GLY A 178 -2.37 0.39 -1.00
N ASP A 179 -2.33 0.85 -2.25
CA ASP A 179 -1.70 0.17 -3.37
C ASP A 179 -0.20 -0.06 -3.12
N PHE A 180 0.56 0.99 -2.82
CA PHE A 180 1.99 0.82 -2.62
C PHE A 180 2.33 0.07 -1.33
N LEU A 181 1.52 0.21 -0.26
CA LEU A 181 1.73 -0.54 0.98
C LEU A 181 1.48 -2.03 0.76
N TYR A 182 0.46 -2.39 -0.02
CA TYR A 182 0.19 -3.76 -0.41
C TYR A 182 1.37 -4.34 -1.21
N LYS A 183 1.85 -3.61 -2.23
CA LYS A 183 3.00 -4.05 -3.02
C LYS A 183 4.29 -4.21 -2.20
N LEU A 184 4.54 -3.32 -1.25
CA LEU A 184 5.70 -3.39 -0.37
C LEU A 184 5.59 -4.55 0.62
N PHE A 185 4.53 -4.57 1.44
CA PHE A 185 4.45 -5.42 2.63
C PHE A 185 3.69 -6.73 2.43
N VAL A 186 2.91 -6.88 1.36
CA VAL A 186 2.21 -8.14 1.06
C VAL A 186 2.95 -8.89 -0.05
N GLU A 187 3.41 -8.19 -1.08
CA GLU A 187 4.08 -8.81 -2.23
C GLU A 187 5.61 -8.66 -2.25
N GLY A 188 6.20 -7.87 -1.35
CA GLY A 188 7.65 -7.76 -1.22
C GLY A 188 8.36 -7.00 -2.34
N LYS A 189 7.73 -5.99 -2.94
CA LYS A 189 8.24 -5.23 -4.10
C LYS A 189 8.53 -3.78 -3.75
N VAL A 190 9.61 -3.23 -4.30
CA VAL A 190 9.90 -1.79 -4.21
C VAL A 190 9.10 -1.03 -5.26
N VAL A 191 8.73 0.21 -4.95
CA VAL A 191 7.68 0.92 -5.69
C VAL A 191 8.22 2.19 -6.34
N VAL A 192 7.92 2.36 -7.63
CA VAL A 192 7.88 3.66 -8.29
C VAL A 192 6.42 4.10 -8.33
N LEU A 193 6.07 5.15 -7.58
CA LEU A 193 4.73 5.71 -7.58
C LEU A 193 4.65 6.87 -8.56
N LYS A 194 3.73 6.78 -9.51
CA LYS A 194 3.33 7.90 -10.35
C LYS A 194 1.89 8.29 -10.05
N PRO A 195 1.64 9.31 -9.21
CA PRO A 195 0.27 9.71 -8.89
C PRO A 195 -0.39 10.36 -10.12
N ASN A 196 -1.71 10.22 -10.24
CA ASN A 196 -2.49 11.00 -11.20
C ASN A 196 -2.22 12.51 -10.97
N PRO A 197 -2.03 13.32 -12.03
CA PRO A 197 -1.82 14.77 -11.91
C PRO A 197 -2.85 15.49 -11.03
N VAL A 198 -4.09 15.02 -10.99
CA VAL A 198 -5.15 15.54 -10.11
C VAL A 198 -4.75 15.48 -8.64
N ASN A 199 -4.06 14.41 -8.21
CA ASN A 199 -3.62 14.19 -6.83
C ASN A 199 -2.13 14.49 -6.62
N ALA A 200 -1.43 15.09 -7.59
CA ALA A 200 -0.01 15.36 -7.48
C ALA A 200 0.34 16.29 -6.30
N TYR A 201 -0.61 17.13 -5.87
CA TYR A 201 -0.46 18.01 -4.70
C TYR A 201 -0.25 17.24 -3.39
N LEU A 202 -0.67 15.97 -3.30
CA LEU A 202 -0.44 15.13 -2.12
C LEU A 202 0.97 14.51 -2.11
N GLY A 203 1.70 14.53 -3.22
CA GLY A 203 2.98 13.86 -3.35
C GLY A 203 4.01 14.27 -2.27
N PRO A 204 4.25 15.57 -2.01
CA PRO A 204 5.17 16.00 -0.95
C PRO A 204 4.74 15.53 0.46
N LEU A 205 3.44 15.44 0.72
CA LEU A 205 2.92 14.91 1.99
C LEU A 205 3.11 13.40 2.07
N ILE A 206 2.95 12.67 0.95
CA ILE A 206 3.29 11.24 0.87
C ILE A 206 4.78 11.04 1.13
N GLU A 207 5.65 11.83 0.52
CA GLU A 207 7.10 11.78 0.76
C GLU A 207 7.45 12.00 2.23
N GLN A 208 6.77 12.93 2.91
CA GLN A 208 6.97 13.20 4.33
C GLN A 208 6.41 12.09 5.22
N GLY A 209 5.15 11.67 5.02
CA GLY A 209 4.48 10.66 5.86
C GLY A 209 5.03 9.25 5.68
N PHE A 210 5.64 8.96 4.52
CA PHE A 210 6.26 7.68 4.19
C PHE A 210 7.78 7.79 4.04
N ARG A 211 8.40 8.81 4.65
CA ARG A 211 9.85 9.07 4.60
C ARG A 211 10.68 7.83 4.95
N ALA A 212 10.19 6.98 5.84
CA ALA A 212 10.85 5.74 6.23
C ALA A 212 11.10 4.79 5.03
N LEU A 213 10.22 4.82 4.03
CA LEU A 213 10.36 4.06 2.78
C LEU A 213 11.17 4.85 1.75
N VAL A 214 10.91 6.15 1.62
CA VAL A 214 11.55 7.03 0.62
C VAL A 214 13.05 7.16 0.89
N GLN A 215 13.45 7.47 2.12
CA GLN A 215 14.85 7.65 2.49
C GLN A 215 15.68 6.36 2.38
N ARG A 216 15.02 5.20 2.49
CA ARG A 216 15.65 3.89 2.33
C ARG A 216 15.62 3.38 0.88
N GLY A 217 15.07 4.15 -0.05
CA GLY A 217 15.02 3.81 -1.47
C GLY A 217 14.00 2.72 -1.84
N PHE A 218 13.00 2.45 -0.99
CA PHE A 218 11.97 1.44 -1.26
C PHE A 218 10.73 2.00 -1.96
N LEU A 219 10.54 3.32 -1.90
CA LEU A 219 9.47 4.06 -2.55
C LEU A 219 10.05 5.31 -3.20
N GLN A 220 9.76 5.52 -4.48
CA GLN A 220 10.12 6.74 -5.19
C GLN A 220 8.90 7.33 -5.88
N ILE A 221 8.61 8.61 -5.62
CA ILE A 221 7.52 9.33 -6.27
C ILE A 221 8.08 10.01 -7.51
N VAL A 222 7.36 9.91 -8.63
CA VAL A 222 7.68 10.58 -9.89
C VAL A 222 6.44 11.28 -10.45
N TYR A 223 6.63 12.49 -10.98
CA TYR A 223 5.53 13.35 -11.43
C TYR A 223 5.50 13.48 -12.94
N GLY A 224 4.31 13.72 -13.49
CA GLY A 224 4.11 13.99 -14.92
C GLY A 224 2.76 13.54 -15.43
N GLY A 225 2.51 13.71 -16.73
CA GLY A 225 1.27 13.35 -17.40
C GLY A 225 1.25 11.90 -17.90
N ALA A 226 0.54 11.68 -19.00
CA ALA A 226 0.43 10.38 -19.64
C ALA A 226 1.74 9.95 -20.33
N GLU A 227 2.55 10.90 -20.78
CA GLU A 227 3.87 10.69 -21.36
C GLU A 227 4.85 10.05 -20.37
N VAL A 228 4.86 10.51 -19.11
CA VAL A 228 5.66 9.91 -18.03
C VAL A 228 5.15 8.51 -17.70
N GLY A 229 3.83 8.33 -17.56
CA GLY A 229 3.24 7.02 -17.30
C GLY A 229 3.61 6.00 -18.39
N ARG A 230 3.44 6.37 -19.66
CA ARG A 230 3.79 5.52 -20.81
C ARG A 230 5.28 5.19 -20.87
N TYR A 231 6.15 6.14 -20.53
CA TYR A 231 7.58 5.90 -20.46
C TYR A 231 7.91 4.84 -19.40
N LEU A 232 7.38 5.01 -18.18
CA LEU A 232 7.60 4.10 -17.07
C LEU A 232 7.03 2.70 -17.33
N CYS A 233 5.85 2.59 -17.96
CA CYS A 233 5.26 1.29 -18.33
C CYS A 233 6.12 0.47 -19.31
N ARG A 234 7.09 1.11 -19.99
CA ARG A 234 8.00 0.46 -20.94
C ARG A 234 9.43 0.39 -20.42
N HIS A 235 9.68 0.86 -19.20
CA HIS A 235 11.02 0.96 -18.65
C HIS A 235 11.55 -0.45 -18.32
N PRO A 236 12.74 -0.85 -18.79
CA PRO A 236 13.22 -2.23 -18.69
C PRO A 236 13.46 -2.73 -17.26
N ALA A 237 13.62 -1.82 -16.30
CA ALA A 237 13.77 -2.17 -14.89
C ALA A 237 12.44 -2.31 -14.13
N VAL A 238 11.29 -2.04 -14.75
CA VAL A 238 9.96 -2.24 -14.14
C VAL A 238 9.51 -3.67 -14.40
N ASP A 239 9.37 -4.46 -13.34
CA ASP A 239 9.00 -5.87 -13.41
C ASP A 239 7.47 -6.07 -13.45
N GLU A 240 6.70 -5.09 -12.95
CA GLU A 240 5.24 -5.15 -12.82
C GLU A 240 4.59 -3.77 -12.87
N ILE A 241 3.35 -3.70 -13.33
CA ILE A 241 2.51 -2.50 -13.33
C ILE A 241 1.25 -2.77 -12.49
N HIS A 242 0.93 -1.85 -11.59
CA HIS A 242 -0.29 -1.81 -10.78
C HIS A 242 -1.09 -0.55 -11.09
N MET A 243 -2.41 -0.66 -11.17
CA MET A 243 -3.35 0.40 -11.56
C MET A 243 -4.58 0.40 -10.66
#